data_AF-A0A9P6AE00-F1
#
_entry.id   AF-A0A9P6AE00-F1
#
_cell.length_a   1.000
_cell.length_b   1.000
_cell.length_c   1.000
_cell.angle_alpha   90.00
_cell.angle_beta   90.00
_cell.angle_gamma   90.00
#
_symmetry.space_group_name_H-M   'P 1'
#
loop_
_entity.id
_entity.type
_entity.pdbx_description
1 polymer ?
#
loop_
_entity_poly.entity_id
_entity_poly.type
_entity_poly.pdbx_seq_one_letter_code
_entity_poly.pdbx_strand_id
1 'polypeptide(L)'
;GILYDISCQIHCSILKWNLLPWWIPRIVFGISVFHAYCHQWVCQLWYNPRKGGVWGLTDGEGCECLWNDLWCLIPNLCVTGFHQCLFVLDLQIEHLDHLKMQQAGVWLEKHVKAMKAHLIIAQEKRARIPLSDEFLQSQFEEQRAYQSQPLERQSKKKGFLAVEKILAVCQRLDAAQDLVEALQKQLIAIPVSDTIATQNEVGEITSALAEQEKVVSCLSKQEDDLTAILKLGDLVSYDNLKKMKDHPWFEHQLNMHVLKACILAKACQRNFEAHNLTGAFRSKALGELFIVGV
;
A
#
# COMPACT_ATOMS: atom_id res chain seq x y z
N GLY A 1 17.62 5.33 20.72
CA GLY A 1 16.43 5.39 19.86
C GLY A 1 15.22 5.75 20.70
N ILE A 2 14.11 6.15 20.08
CA ILE A 2 12.82 6.40 20.71
C ILE A 2 11.88 5.24 20.35
N LEU A 3 11.39 4.52 21.37
CA LEU A 3 10.35 3.50 21.28
C LEU A 3 9.11 4.03 21.97
N TYR A 4 8.05 4.26 21.20
CA TYR A 4 6.80 4.82 21.72
C TYR A 4 5.66 4.59 20.73
N ASP A 5 4.44 4.45 21.21
CA ASP A 5 3.27 4.02 20.43
C ASP A 5 3.04 4.92 19.20
N ILE A 6 3.19 6.23 19.37
CA ILE A 6 3.00 7.21 18.28
C ILE A 6 4.32 7.70 17.66
N SER A 7 5.42 6.98 17.82
CA SER A 7 6.74 7.39 17.32
C SER A 7 6.75 7.72 15.83
N CYS A 8 5.95 7.03 15.01
CA CYS A 8 5.86 7.34 13.58
C CYS A 8 5.27 8.74 13.32
N GLN A 9 4.30 9.18 14.12
CA GLN A 9 3.71 10.52 14.00
C GLN A 9 4.69 11.59 14.48
N ILE A 10 5.43 11.31 15.56
CA ILE A 10 6.48 12.18 16.08
C ILE A 10 7.56 12.37 15.01
N HIS A 11 8.09 11.28 14.45
CA HIS A 11 9.11 11.35 13.41
C HIS A 11 8.63 12.13 12.18
N CYS A 12 7.43 11.82 11.66
CA CYS A 12 6.84 12.55 10.55
C CYS A 12 6.66 14.05 10.85
N SER A 13 6.22 14.40 12.05
CA SER A 13 6.01 15.80 12.45
C SER A 13 7.33 16.56 12.54
N ILE A 14 8.36 15.93 13.11
CA ILE A 14 9.69 16.52 13.19
C ILE A 14 10.24 16.80 11.79
N LEU A 15 10.16 15.83 10.87
CA LEU A 15 10.61 16.02 9.49
C LEU A 15 9.81 17.11 8.77
N LYS A 16 8.48 17.11 8.94
CA LYS A 16 7.58 18.07 8.28
C LYS A 16 7.88 19.52 8.69
N TRP A 17 8.18 19.74 9.97
CA TRP A 17 8.42 21.08 10.53
C TRP A 17 9.90 21.41 10.69
N ASN A 18 10.80 20.54 10.19
CA ASN A 18 12.25 20.67 10.32
C ASN A 18 12.72 20.91 11.77
N LEU A 19 12.14 20.17 12.72
CA LEU A 19 12.53 20.25 14.13
C LEU A 19 13.84 19.47 14.35
N LEU A 20 14.69 19.93 15.26
CA LEU A 20 15.91 19.21 15.69
C LEU A 20 16.81 18.69 14.53
N PRO A 21 17.12 19.48 13.49
CA PRO A 21 17.77 18.99 12.26
C PRO A 21 19.12 18.31 12.50
N TRP A 22 19.87 18.76 13.51
CA TRP A 22 21.17 18.20 13.88
C TRP A 22 21.09 16.84 14.56
N TRP A 23 19.97 16.54 15.23
CA TRP A 23 19.81 15.34 16.05
C TRP A 23 19.09 14.22 15.30
N ILE A 24 18.20 14.57 14.36
CA ILE A 24 17.35 13.60 13.68
C ILE A 24 18.12 12.45 13.01
N PRO A 25 19.24 12.70 12.29
CA PRO A 25 20.02 11.60 11.71
C PRO A 25 20.60 10.63 12.74
N ARG A 26 20.65 11.01 14.02
CA ARG A 26 21.18 10.21 15.14
C ARG A 26 20.10 9.49 15.94
N ILE A 27 18.82 9.73 15.63
CA ILE A 27 17.68 9.17 16.37
C ILE A 27 16.98 8.13 15.50
N VAL A 28 16.91 6.90 16.00
CA VAL A 28 16.07 5.83 15.42
C VAL A 28 14.73 5.83 16.13
N PHE A 29 13.64 5.79 15.37
CA PHE A 29 12.26 5.75 15.87
C PHE A 29 11.65 4.36 15.69
N GLY A 30 10.91 3.89 16.68
CA GLY A 30 10.24 2.59 16.69
C GLY A 30 8.92 2.67 17.43
N ILE A 31 7.95 1.87 17.02
CA ILE A 31 6.68 1.70 17.73
C ILE A 31 6.82 0.47 18.63
N SER A 32 6.22 0.46 19.81
CA SER A 32 6.16 -0.76 20.64
C SER A 32 5.57 -1.92 19.83
N VAL A 33 6.05 -3.15 20.06
CA VAL A 33 5.79 -4.30 19.18
C VAL A 33 4.28 -4.60 19.07
N PHE A 34 3.54 -4.44 20.17
CA PHE A 34 2.10 -4.64 20.19
C PHE A 34 1.35 -3.55 19.44
N HIS A 35 1.75 -2.28 19.61
CA HIS A 35 1.10 -1.17 18.94
C HIS A 35 1.47 -1.07 17.47
N ALA A 36 2.60 -1.60 17.03
CA ALA A 36 2.99 -1.57 15.62
C ALA A 36 1.86 -2.10 14.72
N TYR A 37 1.23 -3.20 15.10
CA TYR A 37 0.12 -3.82 14.35
C TYR A 37 -1.16 -2.98 14.30
N CYS A 38 -1.34 -2.02 15.22
CA CYS A 38 -2.46 -1.09 15.19
C CYS A 38 -2.24 0.08 14.22
N HIS A 39 -1.04 0.22 13.64
CA HIS A 39 -0.72 1.29 12.69
C HIS A 39 -0.89 0.85 11.23
N GLN A 40 -0.85 1.82 10.32
CA GLN A 40 -0.86 1.58 8.88
C GLN A 40 0.30 0.67 8.45
N TRP A 41 0.11 -0.12 7.40
CA TRP A 41 1.11 -1.07 6.90
C TRP A 41 2.51 -0.46 6.70
N VAL A 42 2.58 0.74 6.13
CA VAL A 42 3.85 1.45 5.95
C VAL A 42 4.53 1.71 7.30
N CYS A 43 3.78 2.10 8.33
CA CYS A 43 4.34 2.27 9.67
C CYS A 43 4.88 0.95 10.23
N GLN A 44 4.20 -0.17 9.97
CA GLN A 44 4.65 -1.49 10.38
C GLN A 44 5.91 -1.97 9.65
N LEU A 45 6.17 -1.49 8.44
CA LEU A 45 7.39 -1.83 7.72
C LEU A 45 8.59 -1.03 8.24
N TRP A 46 8.39 0.24 8.56
CA TRP A 46 9.48 1.16 8.92
C TRP A 46 9.77 1.25 10.42
N TYR A 47 8.75 1.14 11.27
CA TYR A 47 8.86 1.40 12.70
C TYR A 47 8.66 0.15 13.57
N ASN A 48 8.37 -1.01 12.98
CA ASN A 48 8.24 -2.24 13.78
C ASN A 48 9.61 -2.72 14.27
N PRO A 49 9.83 -2.88 15.58
CA PRO A 49 11.13 -3.25 16.15
C PRO A 49 11.63 -4.60 15.68
N ARG A 50 10.72 -5.53 15.36
CA ARG A 50 11.06 -6.88 14.86
C ARG A 50 11.50 -6.89 13.40
N LYS A 51 11.25 -5.80 12.66
CA LYS A 51 11.66 -5.63 11.27
C LYS A 51 12.88 -4.70 11.10
N GLY A 52 13.27 -4.00 12.17
CA GLY A 52 14.42 -3.10 12.19
C GLY A 52 15.63 -3.71 12.92
N GLY A 53 16.85 -3.41 12.45
CA GLY A 53 18.08 -4.00 13.00
C GLY A 53 18.57 -3.44 14.34
N VAL A 54 17.91 -2.40 14.89
CA VAL A 54 18.49 -1.56 15.96
C VAL A 54 17.94 -1.86 17.36
N TRP A 55 16.83 -2.60 17.45
CA TRP A 55 16.05 -2.71 18.70
C TRP A 55 16.32 -4.00 19.48
N GLY A 56 17.01 -4.98 18.88
CA GLY A 56 17.24 -6.27 19.50
C GLY A 56 15.93 -6.98 19.83
N LEU A 57 15.77 -7.43 21.07
CA LEU A 57 14.59 -8.18 21.52
C LEU A 57 13.55 -7.37 22.28
N THR A 58 13.76 -6.06 22.44
CA THR A 58 12.80 -5.20 23.14
C THR A 58 11.43 -5.25 22.48
N ASP A 59 10.39 -5.33 23.31
CA ASP A 59 8.99 -5.18 22.93
C ASP A 59 8.52 -3.72 23.03
N GLY A 60 9.30 -2.85 23.67
CA GLY A 60 8.95 -1.45 23.89
C GLY A 60 8.01 -1.23 25.08
N GLU A 61 7.79 -2.21 25.96
CA GLU A 61 6.84 -2.12 27.08
C GLU A 61 7.38 -1.36 28.32
N GLY A 62 8.55 -0.73 28.22
CA GLY A 62 9.21 -0.09 29.37
C GLY A 62 8.34 0.99 30.02
N CYS A 63 7.60 1.75 29.21
CA CYS A 63 6.68 2.78 29.71
C CYS A 63 5.46 2.17 30.41
N GLU A 64 4.91 1.09 29.87
CA GLU A 64 3.76 0.37 30.40
C GLU A 64 4.11 -0.35 31.71
N CYS A 65 5.30 -0.96 31.80
CA CYS A 65 5.82 -1.52 33.04
C CYS A 65 5.99 -0.45 34.12
N LEU A 66 6.59 0.69 33.78
CA LEU A 66 6.71 1.81 34.73
C LEU A 66 5.33 2.33 35.16
N TRP A 67 4.40 2.47 34.22
CA TRP A 67 3.04 2.90 34.53
C TRP A 67 2.35 1.93 35.48
N ASN A 68 2.51 0.62 35.27
CA ASN A 68 1.98 -0.40 36.17
C ASN A 68 2.59 -0.32 37.58
N ASP A 69 3.91 -0.07 37.68
CA ASP A 69 4.59 0.14 38.97
C ASP A 69 4.06 1.38 39.71
N LEU A 70 3.65 2.41 38.96
CA LEU A 70 3.10 3.68 39.49
C LEU A 70 1.59 3.66 39.68
N TRP A 71 0.89 2.63 39.19
CA TRP A 71 -0.57 2.60 39.11
C TRP A 71 -1.26 2.83 40.46
N CYS A 72 -0.70 2.27 41.53
CA CYS A 72 -1.25 2.42 42.89
C CYS A 72 -1.23 3.87 43.40
N LEU A 73 -0.42 4.75 42.81
CA LEU A 73 -0.33 6.16 43.18
C LEU A 73 -1.43 7.00 42.54
N ILE A 74 -2.00 6.56 41.41
CA ILE A 74 -2.96 7.34 40.62
C ILE A 74 -4.13 7.88 41.48
N PRO A 75 -4.82 7.09 42.31
CA PRO A 75 -5.96 7.59 43.07
C PRO A 75 -5.58 8.72 44.05
N ASN A 76 -4.42 8.59 44.70
CA ASN A 76 -3.95 9.57 45.67
C ASN A 76 -3.41 10.83 44.99
N LEU A 77 -2.68 10.66 43.89
CA LEU A 77 -2.04 11.79 43.20
C LEU A 77 -3.05 12.68 42.49
N CYS A 78 -4.16 12.13 41.99
CA CYS A 78 -5.24 12.89 41.35
C CYS A 78 -5.88 13.95 42.26
N VAL A 79 -5.78 13.81 43.59
CA VAL A 79 -6.33 14.76 44.57
C VAL A 79 -5.26 15.61 45.26
N THR A 80 -3.98 15.42 44.93
CA THR A 80 -2.87 16.21 45.50
C THR A 80 -2.57 17.46 44.67
N GLY A 81 -1.98 18.46 45.31
CA GLY A 81 -1.50 19.66 44.61
C GLY A 81 -0.36 19.33 43.65
N PHE A 82 -0.23 20.10 42.58
CA PHE A 82 0.73 19.88 41.48
C PHE A 82 2.16 19.59 41.96
N HIS A 83 2.72 20.42 42.84
CA HIS A 83 4.09 20.25 43.33
C HIS A 83 4.28 19.01 44.19
N GLN A 84 3.28 18.65 44.99
CA GLN A 84 3.34 17.44 45.82
C GLN A 84 3.22 16.19 44.95
N CYS A 85 2.38 16.23 43.91
CA CYS A 85 2.28 15.16 42.94
C CYS A 85 3.62 14.90 42.25
N LEU A 86 4.27 15.96 41.74
CA LEU A 86 5.58 15.86 41.10
C LEU A 86 6.64 15.29 42.05
N PHE A 87 6.71 15.81 43.29
CA PHE A 87 7.65 15.34 44.30
C PHE A 87 7.48 13.85 44.63
N VAL A 88 6.24 13.37 44.78
CA VAL A 88 5.97 11.95 45.07
C VAL A 88 6.33 11.06 43.88
N LEU A 89 6.02 11.49 42.65
CA LEU A 89 6.40 10.77 41.44
C LEU A 89 7.91 10.65 41.31
N ASP A 90 8.65 11.75 41.52
CA ASP A 90 10.11 11.75 41.43
C ASP A 90 10.73 10.77 42.44
N LEU A 91 10.29 10.82 43.70
CA LEU A 91 10.77 9.88 44.73
C LEU A 91 10.45 8.43 44.40
N GLN A 92 9.23 8.16 43.89
CA GLN A 92 8.84 6.81 43.53
C GLN A 92 9.67 6.29 42.34
N ILE A 93 9.92 7.13 41.34
CA ILE A 93 10.73 6.77 40.17
C ILE A 93 12.17 6.49 40.60
N GLU A 94 12.76 7.32 41.46
CA GLU A 94 14.11 7.11 42.00
C GLU A 94 14.19 5.79 42.79
N HIS A 95 13.18 5.50 43.61
CA HIS A 95 13.10 4.22 44.33
C HIS A 95 13.00 3.01 43.39
N LEU A 96 12.15 3.10 42.36
CA LEU A 96 12.00 2.05 41.36
C LEU A 96 13.28 1.84 40.56
N ASP A 97 14.02 2.91 40.23
CA ASP A 97 15.30 2.81 39.54
C ASP A 97 16.33 2.06 40.38
N HIS A 98 16.45 2.39 41.67
CA HIS A 98 17.30 1.66 42.60
C HIS A 98 16.95 0.16 42.68
N LEU A 99 15.67 -0.18 42.77
CA LEU A 99 15.22 -1.58 42.80
C LEU A 99 15.54 -2.30 41.49
N LYS A 100 15.28 -1.66 40.34
CA LYS A 100 15.56 -2.24 39.02
C LYS A 100 17.05 -2.44 38.81
N MET A 101 17.88 -1.50 39.26
CA MET A 101 19.34 -1.61 39.19
C MET A 101 19.88 -2.74 40.07
N GLN A 102 19.34 -2.95 41.27
CA GLN A 102 19.71 -4.11 42.11
C GLN A 102 19.37 -5.45 41.43
N GLN A 103 18.28 -5.50 40.67
CA GLN A 103 17.84 -6.70 39.96
C GLN A 103 18.42 -6.83 38.53
N ALA A 104 19.22 -5.87 38.07
CA ALA A 104 19.68 -5.79 36.68
C ALA A 104 20.47 -7.05 36.25
N GLY A 105 21.26 -7.63 37.15
CA GLY A 105 22.00 -8.87 36.86
C GLY A 105 21.09 -10.06 36.57
N VAL A 106 20.06 -10.27 37.40
CA VAL A 106 19.06 -11.33 37.22
C VAL A 106 18.23 -11.09 35.96
N TRP A 107 17.86 -9.83 35.70
CA TRP A 107 17.16 -9.43 34.50
C TRP A 107 17.97 -9.73 33.23
N LEU A 108 19.27 -9.39 33.25
CA LEU A 108 20.19 -9.62 32.13
C LEU A 108 20.37 -11.12 31.88
N GLU A 109 20.54 -11.92 32.93
CA GLU A 109 20.65 -13.38 32.82
C GLU A 109 19.41 -13.98 32.13
N LYS A 110 18.20 -13.58 32.56
CA LYS A 110 16.95 -14.00 31.93
C LYS A 110 16.89 -13.58 30.46
N HIS A 111 17.28 -12.35 30.14
CA HIS A 111 17.30 -11.84 28.77
C HIS A 111 18.28 -12.59 27.87
N VAL A 112 19.48 -12.88 28.36
CA VAL A 112 20.49 -13.66 27.61
C VAL A 112 19.98 -15.08 27.34
N LYS A 113 19.32 -15.72 28.31
CA LYS A 113 18.71 -17.04 28.13
C LYS A 113 17.63 -17.01 27.05
N ALA A 114 16.70 -16.06 27.13
CA ALA A 114 15.65 -15.88 26.13
C ALA A 114 16.24 -15.59 24.73
N MET A 115 17.24 -14.72 24.66
CA MET A 115 17.93 -14.39 23.41
C MET A 115 18.57 -15.63 22.77
N LYS A 116 19.27 -16.46 23.54
CA LYS A 116 19.86 -17.72 23.05
C LYS A 116 18.79 -18.67 22.51
N ALA A 117 17.68 -18.83 23.22
CA ALA A 117 16.56 -19.66 22.75
C ALA A 117 15.99 -19.14 21.43
N HIS A 118 15.76 -17.83 21.31
CA HIS A 118 15.30 -17.21 20.06
C HIS A 118 16.31 -17.37 18.90
N LEU A 119 17.61 -17.26 19.19
CA LEU A 119 18.66 -17.43 18.18
C LEU A 119 18.67 -18.84 17.60
N ILE A 120 18.55 -19.88 18.43
CA ILE A 120 18.49 -21.28 17.98
C ILE A 120 17.32 -21.46 17.00
N ILE A 121 16.12 -21.01 17.38
CA ILE A 121 14.92 -21.11 16.53
C ILE A 121 15.12 -20.34 15.21
N ALA A 122 15.74 -19.15 15.27
CA ALA A 122 16.01 -18.35 14.08
C ALA A 122 17.01 -19.04 13.14
N GLN A 123 18.07 -19.64 13.69
CA GLN A 123 19.09 -20.38 12.93
C GLN A 123 18.49 -21.62 12.26
N GLU A 124 17.64 -22.38 12.95
CA GLU A 124 16.93 -23.52 12.37
C GLU A 124 16.03 -23.11 11.22
N LYS A 125 15.26 -22.01 11.38
CA LYS A 125 14.43 -21.46 10.29
C LYS A 125 15.29 -20.99 9.13
N ARG A 126 16.41 -20.35 9.41
CA ARG A 126 17.33 -19.84 8.39
C ARG A 126 17.96 -20.96 7.57
N ALA A 127 18.38 -22.05 8.22
CA ALA A 127 18.99 -23.21 7.57
C ALA A 127 18.05 -23.92 6.57
N ARG A 128 16.73 -23.78 6.73
CA ARG A 128 15.73 -24.32 5.80
C ARG A 128 15.58 -23.49 4.52
N ILE A 129 16.12 -22.28 4.47
CA ILE A 129 15.95 -21.35 3.35
C ILE A 129 17.22 -21.33 2.51
N PRO A 130 17.21 -21.89 1.27
CA PRO A 130 18.39 -21.99 0.40
C PRO A 130 18.66 -20.68 -0.37
N LEU A 131 18.57 -19.54 0.30
CA LEU A 131 18.81 -18.21 -0.27
C LEU A 131 19.90 -17.52 0.55
N SER A 132 20.68 -16.62 -0.05
CA SER A 132 21.71 -15.86 0.69
C SER A 132 21.07 -14.77 1.56
N ASP A 133 21.76 -14.35 2.62
CA ASP A 133 21.25 -13.28 3.49
C ASP A 133 21.21 -11.95 2.75
N GLU A 134 22.18 -11.69 1.86
CA GLU A 134 22.20 -10.49 1.04
C GLU A 134 20.99 -10.42 0.12
N PHE A 135 20.61 -11.54 -0.49
CA PHE A 135 19.43 -11.62 -1.35
C PHE A 135 18.14 -11.38 -0.54
N LEU A 136 18.00 -11.99 0.64
CA LEU A 136 16.81 -11.78 1.48
C LEU A 136 16.69 -10.33 1.94
N GLN A 137 17.81 -9.68 2.29
CA GLN A 137 17.84 -8.27 2.67
C GLN A 137 17.49 -7.38 1.49
N SER A 138 18.03 -7.62 0.29
CA SER A 138 17.72 -6.83 -0.90
C SER A 138 16.24 -6.96 -1.28
N GLN A 139 15.68 -8.17 -1.24
CA GLN A 139 14.25 -8.40 -1.48
C GLN A 139 13.36 -7.71 -0.44
N PHE A 140 13.80 -7.69 0.82
CA PHE A 140 13.08 -6.97 1.88
C PHE A 140 13.11 -5.45 1.67
N GLU A 141 14.23 -4.90 1.23
CA GLU A 141 14.36 -3.48 0.88
C GLU A 141 13.51 -3.10 -0.33
N GLU A 142 13.52 -3.92 -1.39
CA GLU A 142 12.66 -3.76 -2.57
C GLU A 142 11.18 -3.79 -2.19
N GLN A 143 10.77 -4.76 -1.37
CA GLN A 143 9.41 -4.84 -0.86
C GLN A 143 9.03 -3.59 -0.06
N ARG A 144 9.91 -3.13 0.84
CA ARG A 144 9.69 -1.92 1.63
C ARG A 144 9.54 -0.70 0.73
N ALA A 145 10.42 -0.54 -0.26
CA ALA A 145 10.37 0.56 -1.21
C ALA A 145 9.05 0.55 -1.99
N TYR A 146 8.70 -0.58 -2.60
CA TYR A 146 7.46 -0.75 -3.38
C TYR A 146 6.20 -0.48 -2.55
N GLN A 147 6.10 -1.08 -1.36
CA GLN A 147 4.89 -0.97 -0.53
C GLN A 147 4.76 0.36 0.24
N SER A 148 5.84 1.13 0.32
CA SER A 148 5.85 2.47 0.91
C SER A 148 5.66 3.59 -0.11
N GLN A 149 5.53 3.24 -1.40
CA GLN A 149 5.27 4.22 -2.43
C GLN A 149 3.98 5.00 -2.10
N PRO A 150 3.99 6.34 -2.24
CA PRO A 150 2.77 7.11 -2.11
C PRO A 150 1.73 6.54 -3.07
N LEU A 151 0.50 6.36 -2.58
CA LEU A 151 -0.62 6.12 -3.47
C LEU A 151 -0.62 7.23 -4.53
N GLU A 152 -0.87 6.87 -5.80
CA GLU A 152 -0.86 7.84 -6.88
C GLU A 152 -1.71 9.05 -6.52
N ARG A 153 -1.08 10.22 -6.48
CA ARG A 153 -1.79 11.47 -6.19
C ARG A 153 -2.85 11.68 -7.28
N GLN A 154 -4.09 11.86 -6.86
CA GLN A 154 -5.17 12.20 -7.76
C GLN A 154 -5.04 13.67 -8.15
N SER A 155 -4.94 13.93 -9.46
CA SER A 155 -5.34 15.22 -10.00
C SER A 155 -6.86 15.21 -10.12
N LYS A 156 -7.53 16.31 -9.74
CA LYS A 156 -8.98 16.50 -9.99
C LYS A 156 -9.35 16.27 -11.46
N LYS A 157 -8.38 16.40 -12.38
CA LYS A 157 -8.55 16.26 -13.83
C LYS A 157 -8.24 14.87 -14.39
N LYS A 158 -7.83 13.88 -13.57
CA LYS A 158 -7.45 12.54 -14.08
C LYS A 158 -8.62 11.83 -14.79
N GLY A 159 -9.83 11.90 -14.22
CA GLY A 159 -11.03 11.35 -14.84
C GLY A 159 -11.37 12.04 -16.16
N PHE A 160 -11.31 13.37 -16.19
CA PHE A 160 -11.51 14.17 -17.40
C PHE A 160 -10.51 13.81 -18.51
N LEU A 161 -9.22 13.72 -18.19
CA LEU A 161 -8.19 13.32 -19.16
C LEU A 161 -8.38 11.89 -19.68
N ALA A 162 -8.91 10.98 -18.86
CA ALA A 162 -9.23 9.63 -19.29
C ALA A 162 -10.41 9.62 -20.28
N VAL A 163 -11.43 10.44 -20.04
CA VAL A 163 -12.58 10.62 -20.95
C VAL A 163 -12.16 11.29 -22.26
N GLU A 164 -11.29 12.29 -22.21
CA GLU A 164 -10.75 12.92 -23.43
C GLU A 164 -9.99 11.93 -24.31
N LYS A 165 -9.23 11.02 -23.70
CA LYS A 165 -8.57 9.94 -24.44
C LYS A 165 -9.57 8.99 -25.09
N ILE A 166 -10.65 8.63 -24.41
CA ILE A 166 -11.71 7.78 -24.97
C ILE A 166 -12.38 8.49 -26.14
N LEU A 167 -12.81 9.74 -25.96
CA LEU A 167 -13.43 10.53 -27.04
C LEU A 167 -12.53 10.67 -28.26
N ALA A 168 -11.22 10.83 -28.07
CA ALA A 168 -10.26 10.89 -29.17
C ALA A 168 -10.12 9.55 -29.91
N VAL A 169 -10.23 8.41 -29.21
CA VAL A 169 -10.23 7.09 -29.84
C VAL A 169 -11.54 6.86 -30.60
N CYS A 170 -12.70 7.17 -30.01
CA CYS A 170 -14.00 7.06 -30.68
C CYS A 170 -14.05 7.93 -31.96
N GLN A 171 -13.55 9.18 -31.92
CA GLN A 171 -13.47 10.04 -33.11
C GLN A 171 -12.65 9.42 -34.24
N ARG A 172 -11.55 8.76 -33.90
CA ARG A 172 -10.69 8.08 -34.88
C ARG A 172 -11.36 6.81 -35.40
N LEU A 173 -12.15 6.13 -34.56
CA LEU A 173 -12.92 4.96 -34.95
C LEU A 173 -14.02 5.33 -35.93
N ASP A 174 -14.81 6.37 -35.64
CA ASP A 174 -15.87 6.89 -36.53
C ASP A 174 -15.29 7.28 -37.90
N ALA A 175 -14.21 8.06 -37.91
CA ALA A 175 -13.54 8.45 -39.16
C ALA A 175 -12.97 7.25 -39.94
N ALA A 176 -12.50 6.21 -39.24
CA ALA A 176 -12.01 5.00 -39.89
C ALA A 176 -13.15 4.17 -40.49
N GLN A 177 -14.31 4.11 -39.81
CA GLN A 177 -15.52 3.45 -40.30
C GLN A 177 -16.11 4.17 -41.53
N ASP A 178 -16.16 5.51 -41.52
CA ASP A 178 -16.59 6.31 -42.67
C ASP A 178 -15.74 6.04 -43.92
N LEU A 179 -14.43 5.88 -43.75
CA LEU A 179 -13.50 5.54 -44.84
C LEU A 179 -13.73 4.11 -45.37
N VAL A 180 -14.02 3.14 -44.50
CA VAL A 180 -14.39 1.78 -44.92
C VAL A 180 -15.66 1.82 -45.75
N GLU A 181 -16.70 2.54 -45.30
CA GLU A 181 -17.93 2.68 -46.07
C GLU A 181 -17.70 3.36 -47.44
N ALA A 182 -16.85 4.39 -47.48
CA ALA A 182 -16.53 5.08 -48.73
C ALA A 182 -15.80 4.17 -49.72
N LEU A 183 -14.82 3.39 -49.25
CA LEU A 183 -14.10 2.41 -50.06
C LEU A 183 -15.02 1.27 -50.52
N GLN A 184 -15.94 0.80 -49.69
CA GLN A 184 -16.96 -0.18 -50.08
C GLN A 184 -17.88 0.37 -51.17
N LYS A 185 -18.32 1.62 -51.05
CA LYS A 185 -19.14 2.28 -52.09
C LYS A 185 -18.37 2.45 -53.41
N GLN A 186 -17.08 2.79 -53.35
CA GLN A 186 -16.21 2.85 -54.53
C GLN A 186 -16.07 1.49 -55.19
N LEU A 187 -15.84 0.43 -54.42
CA LEU A 187 -15.74 -0.94 -54.92
C LEU A 187 -17.02 -1.39 -55.66
N ILE A 188 -18.20 -1.05 -55.13
CA ILE A 188 -19.51 -1.35 -55.75
C ILE A 188 -19.74 -0.54 -57.03
N ALA A 189 -19.19 0.67 -57.12
CA ALA A 189 -19.37 1.57 -58.26
C ALA A 189 -18.49 1.21 -59.48
N ILE A 190 -17.50 0.33 -59.33
CA ILE A 190 -16.63 -0.10 -60.42
C ILE A 190 -17.46 -0.95 -61.42
N PRO A 191 -17.57 -0.54 -62.69
CA PRO A 191 -18.33 -1.29 -63.69
C PRO A 191 -17.68 -2.66 -63.95
N VAL A 192 -18.50 -3.70 -64.08
CA VAL A 192 -18.04 -5.07 -64.36
C VAL A 192 -17.49 -5.12 -65.79
N SER A 193 -16.16 -5.02 -65.91
CA SER A 193 -15.41 -5.11 -67.15
C SER A 193 -14.12 -5.90 -66.90
N ASP A 194 -13.78 -6.87 -67.76
CA ASP A 194 -12.61 -7.76 -67.61
C ASP A 194 -11.30 -7.14 -68.13
N THR A 195 -11.14 -5.82 -67.99
CA THR A 195 -9.88 -5.16 -68.36
C THR A 195 -8.83 -5.29 -67.27
N ILE A 196 -7.55 -5.31 -67.65
CA ILE A 196 -6.43 -5.34 -66.69
C ILE A 196 -6.47 -4.09 -65.78
N ALA A 197 -6.93 -2.95 -66.30
CA ALA A 197 -7.06 -1.70 -65.55
C ALA A 197 -8.09 -1.81 -64.41
N THR A 198 -9.26 -2.38 -64.66
CA THR A 198 -10.31 -2.59 -63.65
C THR A 198 -9.90 -3.63 -62.61
N GLN A 199 -9.15 -4.67 -62.99
CA GLN A 199 -8.61 -5.65 -62.03
C GLN A 199 -7.58 -5.03 -61.07
N ASN A 200 -6.72 -4.13 -61.56
CA ASN A 200 -5.75 -3.43 -60.71
C ASN A 200 -6.44 -2.47 -59.73
N GLU A 201 -7.42 -1.69 -60.19
CA GLU A 201 -8.18 -0.75 -59.35
C GLU A 201 -8.98 -1.46 -58.24
N VAL A 202 -9.61 -2.61 -58.57
CA VAL A 202 -10.27 -3.49 -57.60
C VAL A 202 -9.27 -4.03 -56.56
N GLY A 203 -8.07 -4.45 -57.01
CA GLY A 203 -7.01 -4.96 -56.14
C GLY A 203 -6.46 -3.90 -55.17
N GLU A 204 -6.28 -2.67 -55.64
CA GLU A 204 -5.84 -1.54 -54.81
C GLU A 204 -6.88 -1.18 -53.74
N ILE A 205 -8.16 -1.12 -54.11
CA ILE A 205 -9.25 -0.79 -53.17
C ILE A 205 -9.47 -1.92 -52.15
N THR A 206 -9.38 -3.19 -52.56
CA THR A 206 -9.48 -4.33 -51.62
C THR A 206 -8.30 -4.40 -50.64
N SER A 207 -7.09 -4.08 -51.09
CA SER A 207 -5.93 -3.94 -50.20
C SER A 207 -6.13 -2.80 -49.18
N ALA A 208 -6.59 -1.64 -49.65
CA ALA A 208 -6.87 -0.49 -48.78
C ALA A 208 -7.98 -0.77 -47.77
N LEU A 209 -9.04 -1.50 -48.16
CA LEU A 209 -10.09 -1.97 -47.26
C LEU A 209 -9.54 -2.88 -46.17
N ALA A 210 -8.74 -3.90 -46.54
CA ALA A 210 -8.17 -4.83 -45.59
C ALA A 210 -7.22 -4.15 -44.58
N GLU A 211 -6.51 -3.11 -44.99
CA GLU A 211 -5.68 -2.30 -44.09
C GLU A 211 -6.54 -1.46 -43.15
N GLN A 212 -7.59 -0.82 -43.66
CA GLN A 212 -8.47 0.02 -42.86
C GLN A 212 -9.32 -0.77 -41.85
N GLU A 213 -9.78 -1.97 -42.21
CA GLU A 213 -10.48 -2.89 -41.31
C GLU A 213 -9.60 -3.33 -40.13
N LYS A 214 -8.29 -3.50 -40.34
CA LYS A 214 -7.34 -3.76 -39.24
C LYS A 214 -7.21 -2.58 -38.30
N VAL A 215 -7.21 -1.35 -38.83
CA VAL A 215 -7.18 -0.12 -38.02
C VAL A 215 -8.44 0.00 -37.17
N VAL A 216 -9.62 -0.25 -37.75
CA VAL A 216 -10.90 -0.28 -37.03
C VAL A 216 -10.87 -1.32 -35.91
N SER A 217 -10.40 -2.53 -36.18
CA SER A 217 -10.26 -3.59 -35.17
C SER A 217 -9.35 -3.19 -34.00
N CYS A 218 -8.22 -2.53 -34.28
CA CYS A 218 -7.28 -2.09 -33.25
C CYS A 218 -7.87 -0.95 -32.39
N LEU A 219 -8.53 0.02 -33.02
CA LEU A 219 -9.13 1.16 -32.32
C LEU A 219 -10.32 0.72 -31.46
N SER A 220 -11.16 -0.20 -31.96
CA SER A 220 -12.27 -0.77 -31.20
C SER A 220 -11.79 -1.51 -29.95
N LYS A 221 -10.73 -2.34 -30.04
CA LYS A 221 -10.12 -2.97 -28.85
C LYS A 221 -9.60 -1.94 -27.84
N GLN A 222 -8.96 -0.88 -28.33
CA GLN A 222 -8.44 0.18 -27.46
C GLN A 222 -9.57 0.96 -26.77
N GLU A 223 -10.70 1.17 -27.45
CA GLU A 223 -11.90 1.74 -26.84
C GLU A 223 -12.47 0.83 -25.74
N ASP A 224 -12.62 -0.46 -26.01
CA ASP A 224 -13.13 -1.45 -25.06
C ASP A 224 -12.26 -1.49 -23.79
N ASP A 225 -10.93 -1.54 -23.95
CA ASP A 225 -9.98 -1.57 -22.84
C ASP A 225 -10.09 -0.31 -21.96
N LEU A 226 -10.11 0.88 -22.58
CA LEU A 226 -10.22 2.15 -21.85
C LEU A 226 -11.57 2.30 -21.15
N THR A 227 -12.64 1.82 -21.78
CA THR A 227 -14.00 1.85 -21.26
C THR A 227 -14.17 0.88 -20.07
N ALA A 228 -13.55 -0.30 -20.15
CA ALA A 228 -13.52 -1.29 -19.07
C ALA A 228 -12.77 -0.77 -17.84
N ILE A 229 -11.66 -0.06 -18.02
CA ILE A 229 -10.88 0.56 -16.93
C ILE A 229 -11.73 1.53 -16.12
N LEU A 230 -12.60 2.32 -16.77
CA LEU A 230 -13.48 3.28 -16.11
C LEU A 230 -14.82 2.68 -15.65
N LYS A 231 -15.08 1.40 -15.94
CA LYS A 231 -16.33 0.69 -15.63
C LYS A 231 -17.58 1.43 -16.13
N LEU A 232 -17.47 2.03 -17.32
CA LEU A 232 -18.58 2.78 -17.92
C LEU A 232 -19.70 1.87 -18.47
N GLY A 233 -19.50 0.54 -18.51
CA GLY A 233 -20.52 -0.42 -18.94
C GLY A 233 -21.04 -0.11 -20.35
N ASP A 234 -22.30 -0.44 -20.63
CA ASP A 234 -22.97 -0.22 -21.93
C ASP A 234 -23.45 1.24 -22.14
N LEU A 235 -23.07 2.19 -21.29
CA LEU A 235 -23.51 3.60 -21.38
C LEU A 235 -22.79 4.40 -22.49
N VAL A 236 -22.12 3.71 -23.40
CA VAL A 236 -21.01 4.21 -24.23
C VAL A 236 -21.47 4.26 -25.67
N SER A 237 -22.42 5.15 -25.94
CA SER A 237 -22.48 5.74 -27.27
C SER A 237 -21.62 7.01 -27.21
N TYR A 238 -20.72 7.18 -28.18
CA TYR A 238 -19.86 8.36 -28.33
C TYR A 238 -20.64 9.68 -28.13
N ASP A 239 -21.87 9.75 -28.64
CA ASP A 239 -22.76 10.90 -28.49
C ASP A 239 -23.19 11.16 -27.04
N ASN A 240 -23.41 10.11 -26.25
CA ASN A 240 -23.76 10.25 -24.85
C ASN A 240 -22.55 10.68 -24.02
N LEU A 241 -21.36 10.14 -24.31
CA LEU A 241 -20.11 10.58 -23.67
C LEU A 241 -19.79 12.05 -23.99
N LYS A 242 -20.00 12.47 -25.25
CA LYS A 242 -19.81 13.86 -25.68
C LYS A 242 -20.77 14.82 -24.98
N LYS A 243 -22.04 14.42 -24.80
CA LYS A 243 -23.04 15.20 -24.05
C LYS A 243 -22.76 15.23 -22.55
N MET A 244 -22.23 14.15 -21.99
CA MET A 244 -21.98 14.02 -20.56
C MET A 244 -20.62 14.59 -20.12
N LYS A 245 -19.68 14.83 -21.04
CA LYS A 245 -18.33 15.35 -20.74
C LYS A 245 -18.36 16.61 -19.85
N ASP A 246 -19.31 17.51 -20.12
CA ASP A 246 -19.42 18.79 -19.43
C ASP A 246 -20.43 18.77 -18.26
N HIS A 247 -21.09 17.63 -18.01
CA HIS A 247 -22.11 17.54 -16.99
C HIS A 247 -21.50 17.23 -15.61
N PRO A 248 -21.82 18.02 -14.55
CA PRO A 248 -21.23 17.86 -13.21
C PRO A 248 -21.41 16.46 -12.61
N TRP A 249 -22.55 15.81 -12.88
CA TRP A 249 -22.83 14.43 -12.42
C TRP A 249 -21.79 13.42 -12.91
N PHE A 250 -21.32 13.55 -14.16
CA PHE A 250 -20.36 12.62 -14.75
C PHE A 250 -18.98 12.78 -14.13
N GLU A 251 -18.55 14.02 -13.88
CA GLU A 251 -17.34 14.32 -13.10
C GLU A 251 -17.42 13.69 -11.70
N HIS A 252 -18.54 13.85 -11.00
CA HIS A 252 -18.74 13.25 -9.69
C HIS A 252 -18.72 11.73 -9.70
N GLN A 253 -19.33 11.09 -10.70
CA GLN A 253 -19.33 9.63 -10.84
C GLN A 253 -17.92 9.09 -11.06
N LEU A 254 -17.14 9.70 -11.96
CA LEU A 254 -15.74 9.35 -12.20
C LEU A 254 -14.91 9.51 -10.92
N ASN A 255 -15.04 10.64 -10.23
CA ASN A 255 -14.35 10.89 -8.96
C ASN A 255 -14.74 9.84 -7.90
N MET A 256 -16.00 9.43 -7.83
CA MET A 256 -16.48 8.37 -6.94
C MET A 256 -15.87 7.01 -7.25
N HIS A 257 -15.72 6.63 -8.53
CA HIS A 257 -15.07 5.38 -8.91
C HIS A 257 -13.60 5.34 -8.52
N VAL A 258 -12.87 6.43 -8.77
CA VAL A 258 -11.46 6.54 -8.38
C VAL A 258 -11.33 6.53 -6.84
N LEU A 259 -12.22 7.22 -6.12
CA LEU A 259 -12.27 7.17 -4.65
C LEU A 259 -12.52 5.75 -4.14
N LYS A 260 -13.49 5.02 -4.73
CA LYS A 260 -13.77 3.62 -4.42
C LYS A 260 -12.54 2.74 -4.64
N ALA A 261 -11.85 2.88 -5.76
CA ALA A 261 -10.62 2.14 -6.04
C ALA A 261 -9.53 2.42 -4.99
N CYS A 262 -9.36 3.68 -4.57
CA CYS A 262 -8.43 4.04 -3.50
C CYS A 262 -8.83 3.45 -2.14
N ILE A 263 -10.13 3.45 -1.79
CA ILE A 263 -10.62 2.83 -0.56
C ILE A 263 -10.35 1.33 -0.59
N LEU A 264 -10.60 0.67 -1.71
CA LEU A 264 -10.30 -0.76 -1.89
C LEU A 264 -8.80 -1.04 -1.78
N ALA A 265 -7.93 -0.23 -2.40
CA ALA A 265 -6.48 -0.37 -2.27
C ALA A 265 -6.02 -0.24 -0.81
N LYS A 266 -6.55 0.75 -0.07
CA LYS A 266 -6.28 0.91 1.37
C LYS A 266 -6.81 -0.26 2.19
N ALA A 267 -7.99 -0.78 1.86
CA ALA A 267 -8.57 -1.95 2.52
C ALA A 267 -7.74 -3.21 2.24
N CYS A 268 -7.25 -3.41 1.01
CA CYS A 268 -6.34 -4.50 0.66
C CYS A 268 -5.01 -4.40 1.42
N GLN A 269 -4.42 -3.21 1.52
CA GLN A 269 -3.22 -2.97 2.34
C GLN A 269 -3.45 -3.39 3.81
N ARG A 270 -4.62 -3.07 4.37
CA ARG A 270 -5.01 -3.48 5.72
C ARG A 270 -5.30 -4.99 5.84
N ASN A 271 -5.94 -5.60 4.82
CA ASN A 271 -6.29 -7.01 4.81
C ASN A 271 -5.08 -7.94 4.59
N PHE A 272 -4.03 -7.47 3.93
CA PHE A 272 -2.78 -8.23 3.76
C PHE A 272 -2.22 -8.72 5.12
N GLU A 273 -2.33 -7.89 6.16
CA GLU A 273 -1.98 -8.30 7.52
C GLU A 273 -3.03 -9.18 8.18
N ALA A 274 -4.32 -8.85 8.04
CA ALA A 274 -5.38 -9.64 8.66
C ALA A 274 -5.35 -11.11 8.22
N HIS A 275 -5.03 -11.36 6.94
CA HIS A 275 -4.89 -12.72 6.40
C HIS A 275 -3.65 -13.45 6.95
N ASN A 276 -2.52 -12.75 7.10
CA ASN A 276 -1.30 -13.30 7.69
C ASN A 276 -1.42 -13.52 9.20
N LEU A 277 -2.11 -12.62 9.92
CA LEU A 277 -2.42 -12.74 11.34
C LEU A 277 -3.40 -13.91 11.58
N THR A 278 -4.48 -14.03 10.81
CA THR A 278 -5.40 -15.19 10.93
C THR A 278 -4.73 -16.51 10.57
N GLY A 279 -3.83 -16.53 9.58
CA GLY A 279 -2.98 -17.69 9.29
C GLY A 279 -2.04 -18.04 10.45
N ALA A 280 -1.38 -17.05 11.06
CA ALA A 280 -0.51 -17.24 12.22
C ALA A 280 -1.27 -17.71 13.47
N PHE A 281 -2.45 -17.13 13.76
CA PHE A 281 -3.34 -17.57 14.84
C PHE A 281 -3.86 -18.99 14.62
N ARG A 282 -4.23 -19.36 13.39
CA ARG A 282 -4.60 -20.75 13.05
C ARG A 282 -3.43 -21.71 13.25
N SER A 283 -2.21 -21.31 12.89
CA SER A 283 -1.01 -22.14 13.10
C SER A 283 -0.64 -22.31 14.58
N LYS A 284 -0.84 -21.28 15.42
CA LYS A 284 -0.64 -21.36 16.88
C LYS A 284 -1.71 -22.19 17.57
N ALA A 285 -2.98 -22.03 17.18
CA ALA A 285 -4.08 -22.86 17.70
C ALA A 285 -3.91 -24.34 17.36
N LEU A 286 -3.33 -24.66 16.19
CA LEU A 286 -2.98 -26.03 15.81
C LEU A 286 -1.69 -26.55 16.49
N GLY A 287 -0.76 -25.66 16.88
CA GLY A 287 0.48 -26.01 17.59
C GLY A 287 0.31 -26.22 19.10
N GLU A 288 -0.63 -25.51 19.75
CA GLU A 288 -0.91 -25.66 21.17
C GLU A 288 -1.79 -26.89 21.49
N LEU A 289 -2.54 -27.41 20.50
CA LEU A 289 -3.30 -28.65 20.61
C LEU A 289 -2.44 -29.93 20.53
N PHE A 290 -1.13 -29.82 20.27
CA PHE A 290 -0.21 -30.96 20.19
C PHE A 290 0.85 -31.04 21.31
N ILE A 291 0.79 -30.17 22.33
CA ILE A 291 1.75 -30.19 23.46
C ILE A 291 1.09 -30.45 24.83
N VAL A 292 -0.24 -30.50 24.93
CA VAL A 292 -0.93 -30.96 26.15
C VAL A 292 -1.42 -32.39 25.93
N GLY A 293 -0.49 -33.34 26.03
CA GLY A 293 -0.79 -34.74 25.77
C GLY A 293 0.35 -35.73 26.04
N VAL A 294 1.19 -35.47 27.05
CA VAL A 294 1.86 -36.45 27.94
C VAL A 294 2.21 -35.74 29.23
#